data_AF-A0A917L1Y4-F1
#
_entry.id   AF-A0A917L1Y4-F1
#
_cell.length_a   1.000
_cell.length_b   1.000
_cell.length_c   1.000
_cell.angle_alpha   90.00
_cell.angle_beta   90.00
_cell.angle_gamma   90.00
#
_symmetry.space_group_name_H-M   'P 1'
#
loop_
_entity.id
_entity.type
_entity.pdbx_description
1 polymer ?
#
loop_
_entity_poly.entity_id
_entity_poly.type
_entity_poly.pdbx_seq_one_letter_code
_entity_poly.pdbx_strand_id
1 'polypeptide(L)'
;MSNRFLTGRFGRRNLMRASTGLALAGPRLAFGQGTAPAIVTAEAARPQAAQGVMTGDVTADRAIIWSRADRPSRMIVEWATREDFSDARRVRGPHALPDTDFTARLDLTGLPQGEQILYRVTWQDLAGLQTTSAPVTGRFRTMPAGRRDITFLWSGDTVGQGWGINPAFGGMTIYEAMRRTNPDFFIHNGDTIYADGPIQAEVALPGGQTWRNVVTEEKSKVAETLAEFRGAYKYNLLDENMRRFHAEVPQIWQWDDHEVMNNWSDSKNIQADARYTEKNVPLLTARAAQAFLEYAPIRRAGDVEVQRVYRHIPYGPSLDVFVIDMRSYRGPNTFNRQEQAGDDTTFLGTEQIRSLKQALLASNATWKVIASDMPLGLLVPDGKDAQGRDRFEAVANGDGPALGRELEIAGLLAAIKHNGVKNVVWLTADVHYTAAHYFDPAKAQFTDFTPFWEFVSGPLNAGTFGPNAPDNTFGMQVVFEKAPPAGQVNLPPSAGMQFFGEVKIDGRTEEMTVTLRDATGASLWSRGFPPERA
;
A
#
# COMPACT_ATOMS: atom_id res chain seq x y z
N MET A 1 -37.30 31.22 -32.00
CA MET A 1 -38.67 31.79 -32.13
C MET A 1 -39.35 31.57 -30.80
N SER A 2 -39.25 32.57 -29.90
CA SER A 2 -40.36 33.44 -29.48
C SER A 2 -41.48 32.65 -28.79
N ASN A 3 -41.90 32.92 -27.55
CA ASN A 3 -42.04 34.23 -26.93
C ASN A 3 -42.09 34.14 -25.39
N ARG A 4 -41.62 35.21 -24.76
CA ARG A 4 -41.76 35.56 -23.34
C ARG A 4 -43.21 36.01 -23.02
N PHE A 5 -43.62 35.93 -21.75
CA PHE A 5 -43.83 37.09 -20.84
C PHE A 5 -45.00 36.95 -19.81
N LEU A 6 -44.64 37.31 -18.55
CA LEU A 6 -45.29 38.25 -17.61
C LEU A 6 -46.55 37.87 -16.79
N THR A 7 -46.28 37.62 -15.50
CA THR A 7 -46.70 38.39 -14.30
C THR A 7 -48.13 38.94 -14.15
N GLY A 8 -48.72 38.74 -12.97
CA GLY A 8 -49.78 39.61 -12.45
C GLY A 8 -50.20 39.28 -11.01
N ARG A 9 -50.21 40.30 -10.13
CA ARG A 9 -50.29 40.27 -8.66
C ARG A 9 -51.73 40.26 -8.08
N PHE A 10 -51.77 39.85 -6.81
CA PHE A 10 -52.78 40.04 -5.75
C PHE A 10 -53.64 41.32 -5.76
N GLY A 11 -54.88 41.21 -5.26
CA GLY A 11 -55.67 42.34 -4.75
C GLY A 11 -57.04 41.97 -4.18
N ARG A 12 -57.22 42.14 -2.86
CA ARG A 12 -58.42 41.91 -2.02
C ARG A 12 -59.60 42.86 -2.34
N ARG A 13 -60.87 42.42 -2.11
CA ARG A 13 -61.79 42.97 -1.08
C ARG A 13 -63.27 42.54 -1.22
N ASN A 14 -63.89 42.44 -0.03
CA ASN A 14 -65.32 42.56 0.34
C ASN A 14 -66.23 41.33 0.16
N LEU A 15 -67.28 41.13 0.96
CA LEU A 15 -67.58 41.25 2.41
C LEU A 15 -69.03 40.74 2.53
N MET A 16 -69.34 39.92 3.54
CA MET A 16 -70.66 39.63 4.13
C MET A 16 -71.86 39.21 3.24
N ARG A 17 -72.44 38.05 3.56
CA ARG A 17 -73.64 37.98 4.42
C ARG A 17 -73.97 36.54 4.83
N ALA A 18 -74.49 36.45 6.03
CA ALA A 18 -74.81 35.24 6.77
C ALA A 18 -76.08 34.54 6.27
N SER A 19 -76.11 33.22 6.45
CA SER A 19 -77.32 32.51 6.88
C SER A 19 -76.93 31.12 7.39
N THR A 20 -77.17 30.94 8.68
CA THR A 20 -77.15 29.69 9.45
C THR A 20 -78.12 28.67 8.87
N GLY A 21 -77.66 27.43 8.71
CA GLY A 21 -78.48 26.27 8.37
C GLY A 21 -77.74 24.98 8.71
N LEU A 22 -78.06 24.39 9.87
CA LEU A 22 -77.61 23.08 10.29
C LEU A 22 -78.09 22.00 9.31
N ALA A 23 -77.17 21.19 8.78
CA ALA A 23 -77.46 19.83 8.35
C ALA A 23 -76.20 18.96 8.47
N LEU A 24 -76.32 17.90 9.26
CA LEU A 24 -75.32 16.89 9.58
C LEU A 24 -74.84 16.14 8.33
N ALA A 25 -73.54 16.14 8.08
CA ALA A 25 -72.88 15.19 7.18
C ALA A 25 -71.65 14.61 7.89
N GLY A 26 -71.66 13.30 8.13
CA GLY A 26 -70.62 12.57 8.84
C GLY A 26 -69.26 12.61 8.10
N PRO A 27 -68.15 12.41 8.83
CA PRO A 27 -66.83 12.41 8.22
C PRO A 27 -66.68 11.19 7.30
N ARG A 28 -66.50 11.46 6.00
CA ARG A 28 -65.93 10.51 5.05
C ARG A 28 -64.53 10.16 5.54
N LEU A 29 -64.31 8.89 5.89
CA LEU A 29 -62.99 8.30 6.07
C LEU A 29 -62.24 8.39 4.72
N ALA A 30 -61.41 9.42 4.58
CA ALA A 30 -60.36 9.42 3.59
C ALA A 30 -59.30 8.44 4.07
N PHE A 31 -59.23 7.25 3.46
CA PHE A 31 -58.06 6.39 3.57
C PHE A 31 -56.89 7.10 2.88
N GLY A 32 -56.17 7.91 3.65
CA GLY A 32 -54.87 8.41 3.27
C GLY A 32 -53.94 7.22 3.02
N GLN A 33 -53.22 7.26 1.90
CA GLN A 33 -52.11 6.37 1.63
C GLN A 33 -51.14 6.46 2.81
N GLY A 34 -51.11 5.41 3.62
CA GLY A 34 -50.13 5.28 4.70
C GLY A 34 -48.74 5.16 4.09
N THR A 35 -48.00 6.27 4.06
CA THR A 35 -46.55 6.19 4.06
C THR A 35 -46.17 5.54 5.39
N ALA A 36 -45.78 4.27 5.37
CA ALA A 36 -45.19 3.63 6.53
C ALA A 36 -44.04 4.52 7.03
N PRO A 37 -43.97 4.84 8.33
CA PRO A 37 -42.87 5.64 8.85
C PRO A 37 -41.57 4.89 8.52
N ALA A 38 -40.62 5.58 7.86
CA ALA A 38 -39.29 5.06 7.69
C ALA A 38 -38.73 4.78 9.09
N ILE A 39 -38.62 3.50 9.46
CA ILE A 39 -37.92 3.10 10.67
C ILE A 39 -36.46 3.49 10.43
N VAL A 40 -36.07 4.65 10.95
CA VAL A 40 -34.68 5.07 10.98
C VAL A 40 -33.98 4.16 11.97
N THR A 41 -33.40 3.06 11.49
CA THR A 41 -32.54 2.21 12.31
C THR A 41 -31.45 3.09 12.88
N ALA A 42 -31.39 3.15 14.22
CA ALA A 42 -30.38 3.93 14.94
C ALA A 42 -28.97 3.58 14.43
N GLU A 43 -28.08 4.56 14.33
CA GLU A 43 -26.74 4.39 13.75
C GLU A 43 -25.93 3.30 14.47
N ALA A 44 -26.04 3.22 15.81
CA ALA A 44 -25.42 2.17 16.62
C ALA A 44 -25.94 0.74 16.33
N ALA A 45 -27.16 0.62 15.80
CA ALA A 45 -27.75 -0.66 15.43
C ALA A 45 -27.33 -1.14 14.04
N ARG A 46 -26.66 -0.29 13.23
CA ARG A 46 -26.14 -0.67 11.90
C ARG A 46 -24.70 -1.17 12.02
N PRO A 47 -24.28 -2.15 11.20
CA PRO A 47 -22.87 -2.45 11.03
C PRO A 47 -22.09 -1.20 10.61
N GLN A 48 -20.82 -1.11 11.04
CA GLN A 48 -19.94 0.01 10.76
C GLN A 48 -18.73 -0.44 9.93
N ALA A 49 -18.21 0.46 9.10
CA ALA A 49 -17.04 0.23 8.24
C ALA A 49 -15.94 1.27 8.53
N ALA A 50 -15.52 1.36 9.80
CA ALA A 50 -14.62 2.43 10.27
C ALA A 50 -13.26 2.46 9.55
N GLN A 51 -12.77 1.30 9.09
CA GLN A 51 -11.53 1.18 8.33
C GLN A 51 -11.66 1.54 6.84
N GLY A 52 -12.88 1.85 6.36
CA GLY A 52 -13.12 2.28 4.99
C GLY A 52 -13.01 1.14 3.96
N VAL A 53 -12.48 1.47 2.79
CA VAL A 53 -12.31 0.57 1.66
C VAL A 53 -10.91 0.70 1.08
N MET A 54 -10.43 -0.39 0.48
CA MET A 54 -9.21 -0.44 -0.31
C MET A 54 -9.50 -1.17 -1.63
N THR A 55 -8.74 -0.84 -2.66
CA THR A 55 -8.69 -1.62 -3.91
C THR A 55 -7.26 -2.02 -4.22
N GLY A 56 -7.05 -3.22 -4.76
CA GLY A 56 -5.72 -3.67 -5.14
C GLY A 56 -5.72 -4.70 -6.27
N ASP A 57 -4.52 -5.02 -6.75
CA ASP A 57 -4.27 -5.93 -7.88
C ASP A 57 -5.23 -5.74 -9.06
N VAL A 58 -5.42 -4.47 -9.46
CA VAL A 58 -6.28 -4.08 -10.58
C VAL A 58 -5.67 -4.54 -11.91
N THR A 59 -6.51 -5.10 -12.77
CA THR A 59 -6.14 -5.62 -14.10
C THR A 59 -7.08 -5.04 -15.17
N ALA A 60 -7.12 -5.62 -16.37
CA ALA A 60 -7.99 -5.21 -17.46
C ALA A 60 -9.47 -5.25 -17.08
N ASP A 61 -9.89 -6.31 -16.39
CA ASP A 61 -11.29 -6.64 -16.17
C ASP A 61 -11.59 -7.07 -14.72
N ARG A 62 -10.60 -6.98 -13.83
CA ARG A 62 -10.72 -7.40 -12.44
C ARG A 62 -10.06 -6.45 -11.46
N ALA A 63 -10.55 -6.45 -10.22
CA ALA A 63 -9.96 -5.73 -9.09
C ALA A 63 -10.32 -6.41 -7.76
N ILE A 64 -9.41 -6.39 -6.79
CA ILE A 64 -9.73 -6.79 -5.41
C ILE A 64 -10.36 -5.61 -4.70
N ILE A 65 -11.57 -5.78 -4.17
CA ILE A 65 -12.21 -4.82 -3.27
C ILE A 65 -12.10 -5.36 -1.85
N TRP A 66 -11.53 -4.56 -0.95
CA TRP A 66 -11.36 -4.89 0.46
C TRP A 66 -12.15 -3.92 1.34
N SER A 67 -12.73 -4.43 2.42
CA SER A 67 -13.28 -3.61 3.51
C SER A 67 -13.36 -4.45 4.79
N ARG A 68 -13.63 -3.79 5.92
CA ARG A 68 -13.86 -4.43 7.22
C ARG A 68 -15.16 -3.96 7.86
N ALA A 69 -15.92 -4.89 8.43
CA ALA A 69 -17.08 -4.60 9.27
C ALA A 69 -16.71 -4.56 10.76
N ASP A 70 -17.59 -4.05 11.61
CA ASP A 70 -17.45 -4.11 13.08
C ASP A 70 -18.04 -5.38 13.73
N ARG A 71 -18.76 -6.20 12.94
CA ARG A 71 -19.51 -7.38 13.40
C ARG A 71 -19.79 -8.37 12.26
N PRO A 72 -20.28 -9.60 12.54
CA PRO A 72 -20.65 -10.56 11.51
C PRO A 72 -21.60 -9.96 10.46
N SER A 73 -21.10 -9.81 9.23
CA SER A 73 -21.83 -9.10 8.16
C SER A 73 -21.54 -9.71 6.79
N ARG A 74 -22.47 -9.55 5.84
CA ARG A 74 -22.25 -9.87 4.43
C ARG A 74 -21.77 -8.62 3.68
N MET A 75 -20.68 -8.74 2.94
CA MET A 75 -20.22 -7.68 2.04
C MET A 75 -21.13 -7.58 0.81
N ILE A 76 -21.60 -6.39 0.49
CA ILE A 76 -22.31 -6.07 -0.75
C ILE A 76 -21.52 -4.98 -1.46
N VAL A 77 -21.16 -5.22 -2.72
CA VAL A 77 -20.45 -4.25 -3.55
C VAL A 77 -21.37 -3.81 -4.67
N GLU A 78 -21.49 -2.49 -4.88
CA GLU A 78 -22.08 -1.93 -6.09
C GLU A 78 -21.01 -1.14 -6.81
N TRP A 79 -20.88 -1.34 -8.13
CA TRP A 79 -19.93 -0.60 -8.95
C TRP A 79 -20.61 -0.02 -10.19
N ALA A 80 -20.12 1.11 -10.66
CA ALA A 80 -20.68 1.89 -11.76
C ALA A 80 -19.57 2.55 -12.57
N THR A 81 -19.87 2.96 -13.80
CA THR A 81 -18.99 3.84 -14.59
C THR A 81 -19.46 5.30 -14.59
N ARG A 82 -20.62 5.58 -13.97
CA ARG A 82 -21.22 6.91 -13.85
C ARG A 82 -21.32 7.35 -12.39
N GLU A 83 -21.09 8.64 -12.13
CA GLU A 83 -21.10 9.23 -10.78
C GLU A 83 -22.45 9.12 -10.07
N ASP A 84 -23.56 9.09 -10.80
CA ASP A 84 -24.90 8.94 -10.26
C ASP A 84 -25.29 7.49 -9.95
N PHE A 85 -24.41 6.52 -10.23
CA PHE A 85 -24.65 5.08 -10.10
C PHE A 85 -25.90 4.59 -10.88
N SER A 86 -26.31 5.31 -11.93
CA SER A 86 -27.47 4.92 -12.76
C SER A 86 -27.26 3.61 -13.53
N ASP A 87 -25.99 3.23 -13.77
CA ASP A 87 -25.57 1.98 -14.43
C ASP A 87 -25.01 0.94 -13.43
N ALA A 88 -25.30 1.11 -12.13
CA ALA A 88 -24.68 0.30 -11.09
C ALA A 88 -24.98 -1.20 -11.23
N ARG A 89 -23.94 -2.01 -11.06
CA ARG A 89 -24.03 -3.47 -10.94
C ARG A 89 -23.75 -3.88 -9.50
N ARG A 90 -24.66 -4.65 -8.94
CA ARG A 90 -24.56 -5.17 -7.57
C ARG A 90 -23.97 -6.58 -7.56
N VAL A 91 -22.97 -6.79 -6.72
CA VAL A 91 -22.30 -8.07 -6.49
C VAL A 91 -22.36 -8.43 -5.01
N ARG A 92 -22.73 -9.67 -4.73
CA ARG A 92 -22.81 -10.20 -3.37
C ARG A 92 -21.46 -10.80 -2.98
N GLY A 93 -20.64 -10.06 -2.21
CA GLY A 93 -19.31 -10.48 -1.75
C GLY A 93 -19.34 -11.50 -0.61
N PRO A 94 -18.21 -11.87 0.00
CA PRO A 94 -18.16 -12.88 1.08
C PRO A 94 -18.70 -12.37 2.43
N HIS A 95 -18.70 -13.24 3.44
CA HIS A 95 -19.00 -12.86 4.82
C HIS A 95 -17.73 -12.36 5.52
N ALA A 96 -17.88 -11.30 6.30
CA ALA A 96 -16.92 -10.84 7.29
C ALA A 96 -17.27 -11.50 8.63
N LEU A 97 -16.39 -12.33 9.16
CA LEU A 97 -16.61 -13.15 10.36
C LEU A 97 -15.45 -12.97 11.36
N PRO A 98 -15.59 -13.37 12.64
CA PRO A 98 -14.56 -13.13 13.65
C PRO A 98 -13.18 -13.75 13.34
N ASP A 99 -13.16 -14.88 12.61
CA ASP A 99 -11.96 -15.59 12.21
C ASP A 99 -11.09 -14.80 11.23
N THR A 100 -11.67 -13.88 10.45
CA THR A 100 -10.94 -12.94 9.56
C THR A 100 -10.84 -11.53 10.12
N ASP A 101 -11.13 -11.34 11.42
CA ASP A 101 -11.29 -10.02 12.06
C ASP A 101 -12.27 -9.12 11.29
N PHE A 102 -13.35 -9.74 10.80
CA PHE A 102 -14.40 -9.08 10.03
C PHE A 102 -13.91 -8.38 8.76
N THR A 103 -12.72 -8.71 8.27
CA THR A 103 -12.25 -8.30 6.94
C THR A 103 -12.92 -9.16 5.88
N ALA A 104 -13.16 -8.59 4.71
CA ALA A 104 -13.60 -9.31 3.53
C ALA A 104 -12.89 -8.78 2.28
N ARG A 105 -12.58 -9.70 1.37
CA ARG A 105 -12.03 -9.40 0.04
C ARG A 105 -12.93 -10.00 -1.03
N LEU A 106 -13.31 -9.19 -2.00
CA LEU A 106 -14.05 -9.62 -3.19
C LEU A 106 -13.18 -9.41 -4.43
N ASP A 107 -12.92 -10.48 -5.17
CA ASP A 107 -12.35 -10.37 -6.51
C ASP A 107 -13.47 -10.05 -7.51
N LEU A 108 -13.61 -8.76 -7.82
CA LEU A 108 -14.59 -8.24 -8.75
C LEU A 108 -14.12 -8.54 -10.18
N THR A 109 -15.03 -9.02 -11.04
CA THR A 109 -14.71 -9.47 -12.40
C THR A 109 -15.66 -8.91 -13.44
N GLY A 110 -15.28 -8.98 -14.72
CA GLY A 110 -16.10 -8.49 -15.83
C GLY A 110 -16.23 -6.97 -15.88
N LEU A 111 -15.20 -6.27 -15.38
CA LEU A 111 -15.10 -4.82 -15.45
C LEU A 111 -14.74 -4.37 -16.87
N PRO A 112 -15.22 -3.20 -17.33
CA PRO A 112 -14.78 -2.64 -18.59
C PRO A 112 -13.32 -2.20 -18.51
N GLN A 113 -12.55 -2.45 -19.56
CA GLN A 113 -11.12 -2.16 -19.63
C GLN A 113 -10.84 -0.67 -19.88
N GLY A 114 -9.84 -0.11 -19.20
CA GLY A 114 -9.42 1.30 -19.33
C GLY A 114 -10.36 2.34 -18.71
N GLU A 115 -11.43 1.91 -18.06
CA GLU A 115 -12.48 2.77 -17.54
C GLU A 115 -12.27 3.18 -16.09
N GLN A 116 -12.81 4.34 -15.74
CA GLN A 116 -12.96 4.73 -14.33
C GLN A 116 -14.11 3.93 -13.72
N ILE A 117 -13.82 3.20 -12.65
CA ILE A 117 -14.80 2.47 -11.86
C ILE A 117 -15.02 3.21 -10.55
N LEU A 118 -16.28 3.46 -10.24
CA LEU A 118 -16.74 3.94 -8.95
C LEU A 118 -17.38 2.75 -8.22
N TYR A 119 -17.10 2.58 -6.94
CA TYR A 119 -17.70 1.50 -6.18
C TYR A 119 -18.12 1.95 -4.77
N ARG A 120 -19.09 1.25 -4.21
CA ARG A 120 -19.52 1.38 -2.82
C ARG A 120 -19.65 0.01 -2.18
N VAL A 121 -19.18 -0.10 -0.94
CA VAL A 121 -19.34 -1.28 -0.10
C VAL A 121 -20.37 -0.98 0.98
N THR A 122 -21.32 -1.88 1.13
CA THR A 122 -22.32 -1.86 2.21
C THR A 122 -22.30 -3.20 2.92
N TRP A 123 -22.41 -3.18 4.25
CA TRP A 123 -22.49 -4.37 5.07
C TRP A 123 -23.92 -4.67 5.46
N GLN A 124 -24.38 -5.89 5.17
CA GLN A 124 -25.67 -6.40 5.63
C GLN A 124 -25.46 -7.24 6.89
N ASP A 125 -26.12 -6.87 7.98
CA ASP A 125 -26.00 -7.56 9.27
C ASP A 125 -26.55 -9.00 9.16
N LEU A 126 -25.79 -9.99 9.65
CA LEU A 126 -26.23 -11.39 9.69
C LEU A 126 -27.25 -11.68 10.80
N ALA A 127 -27.31 -10.86 11.84
CA ALA A 127 -28.33 -10.95 12.88
C ALA A 127 -29.68 -10.33 12.45
N GLY A 128 -29.67 -9.46 11.43
CA GLY A 128 -30.85 -8.78 10.91
C GLY A 128 -30.67 -8.34 9.47
N LEU A 129 -31.06 -9.19 8.52
CA LEU A 129 -30.78 -9.01 7.08
C LEU A 129 -31.40 -7.73 6.45
N GLN A 130 -32.30 -7.04 7.16
CA GLN A 130 -32.87 -5.75 6.73
C GLN A 130 -32.01 -4.54 7.16
N THR A 131 -31.03 -4.77 8.03
CA THR A 131 -30.15 -3.73 8.55
C THR A 131 -28.86 -3.68 7.75
N THR A 132 -28.54 -2.49 7.23
CA THR A 132 -27.30 -2.25 6.48
C THR A 132 -26.52 -1.06 7.01
N SER A 133 -25.20 -1.11 6.85
CA SER A 133 -24.31 0.03 7.11
C SER A 133 -24.61 1.21 6.19
N ALA A 134 -24.05 2.38 6.53
CA ALA A 134 -23.81 3.41 5.53
C ALA A 134 -22.81 2.88 4.47
N PRO A 135 -22.91 3.30 3.20
CA PRO A 135 -21.95 2.91 2.19
C PRO A 135 -20.61 3.62 2.42
N VAL A 136 -19.52 2.88 2.27
CA VAL A 136 -18.16 3.44 2.11
C VAL A 136 -17.78 3.32 0.64
N THR A 137 -17.24 4.40 0.07
CA THR A 137 -17.05 4.55 -1.38
C THR A 137 -15.58 4.60 -1.75
N GLY A 138 -15.26 4.11 -2.93
CA GLY A 138 -13.95 4.29 -3.53
C GLY A 138 -14.02 4.36 -5.05
N ARG A 139 -12.86 4.57 -5.66
CA ARG A 139 -12.70 4.61 -7.11
C ARG A 139 -11.37 4.01 -7.54
N PHE A 140 -11.30 3.52 -8.76
CA PHE A 140 -10.07 3.10 -9.41
C PHE A 140 -10.22 3.14 -10.93
N ARG A 141 -9.12 3.00 -11.66
CA ARG A 141 -9.14 2.85 -13.12
C ARG A 141 -8.64 1.45 -13.49
N THR A 142 -9.40 0.74 -14.32
CA THR A 142 -8.93 -0.54 -14.87
C THR A 142 -7.78 -0.31 -15.84
N MET A 143 -6.95 -1.35 -16.01
CA MET A 143 -5.78 -1.28 -16.87
C MET A 143 -6.15 -0.84 -18.30
N PRO A 144 -5.39 0.06 -18.94
CA PRO A 144 -5.70 0.53 -20.29
C PRO A 144 -5.48 -0.56 -21.35
N ALA A 145 -6.28 -0.53 -22.42
CA ALA A 145 -6.14 -1.44 -23.57
C ALA A 145 -5.03 -1.02 -24.55
N GLY A 146 -4.70 0.26 -24.58
CA GLY A 146 -3.66 0.83 -25.42
C GLY A 146 -2.74 1.74 -24.62
N ARG A 147 -1.78 2.37 -25.31
CA ARG A 147 -0.88 3.33 -24.69
C ARG A 147 -1.65 4.57 -24.24
N ARG A 148 -1.30 5.08 -23.06
CA ARG A 148 -1.78 6.33 -22.49
C ARG A 148 -0.76 6.81 -21.46
N ASP A 149 -0.92 8.05 -21.01
CA ASP A 149 -0.14 8.52 -19.87
C ASP A 149 -0.45 7.67 -18.64
N ILE A 150 0.59 7.22 -17.95
CA ILE A 150 0.49 6.46 -16.69
C ILE A 150 1.19 7.30 -15.62
N THR A 151 0.57 7.45 -14.45
CA THR A 151 1.22 8.02 -13.26
C THR A 151 1.07 7.06 -12.11
N PHE A 152 2.15 6.64 -11.46
CA PHE A 152 2.07 5.83 -10.26
C PHE A 152 3.10 6.28 -9.22
N LEU A 153 2.87 5.90 -7.96
CA LEU A 153 3.71 6.27 -6.84
C LEU A 153 4.31 5.02 -6.18
N TRP A 154 5.42 5.17 -5.46
CA TRP A 154 5.94 4.10 -4.60
C TRP A 154 6.58 4.66 -3.32
N SER A 155 6.50 3.91 -2.22
CA SER A 155 7.23 4.15 -0.96
C SER A 155 7.03 3.00 0.04
N GLY A 156 7.53 3.16 1.27
CA GLY A 156 7.38 2.22 2.40
C GLY A 156 7.36 2.93 3.76
N ASP A 157 7.42 2.16 4.84
CA ASP A 157 7.73 2.65 6.19
C ASP A 157 6.66 3.57 6.82
N THR A 158 5.56 2.97 7.27
CA THR A 158 4.42 3.66 7.89
C THR A 158 4.27 3.33 9.37
N VAL A 159 4.37 4.35 10.23
CA VAL A 159 4.16 4.28 11.69
C VAL A 159 5.28 3.55 12.42
N GLY A 160 6.53 3.89 12.07
CA GLY A 160 7.74 3.32 12.66
C GLY A 160 8.43 4.19 13.71
N GLN A 161 9.30 3.56 14.51
CA GLN A 161 10.22 4.19 15.47
C GLN A 161 9.60 5.22 16.44
N GLY A 162 8.31 5.03 16.79
CA GLY A 162 7.57 5.84 17.76
C GLY A 162 6.75 6.98 17.15
N TRP A 163 6.77 7.14 15.82
CA TRP A 163 6.03 8.19 15.12
C TRP A 163 4.71 7.65 14.56
N GLY A 164 3.67 7.72 15.39
CA GLY A 164 2.30 7.37 15.01
C GLY A 164 1.50 8.56 14.49
N ILE A 165 0.17 8.44 14.59
CA ILE A 165 -0.77 9.46 14.10
C ILE A 165 -0.78 10.64 15.08
N ASN A 166 -0.44 11.84 14.61
CA ASN A 166 -0.52 13.07 15.39
C ASN A 166 -1.60 14.02 14.84
N PRO A 167 -2.79 14.10 15.47
CA PRO A 167 -3.88 14.94 14.99
C PRO A 167 -3.53 16.44 14.96
N ALA A 168 -2.68 16.92 15.87
CA ALA A 168 -2.25 18.31 15.89
C ALA A 168 -1.33 18.66 14.71
N PHE A 169 -0.66 17.67 14.13
CA PHE A 169 0.13 17.80 12.90
C PHE A 169 -0.73 17.56 11.63
N GLY A 170 -2.00 17.19 11.78
CA GLY A 170 -2.89 16.83 10.67
C GLY A 170 -2.90 15.34 10.32
N GLY A 171 -2.39 14.48 11.19
CA GLY A 171 -2.25 13.05 10.96
C GLY A 171 -1.08 12.70 10.05
N MET A 172 -1.22 11.66 9.24
CA MET A 172 -0.21 11.24 8.26
C MET A 172 -0.36 11.99 6.93
N THR A 173 0.00 13.27 6.92
CA THR A 173 -0.29 14.21 5.83
C THR A 173 0.33 13.84 4.47
N ILE A 174 1.39 13.01 4.45
CA ILE A 174 2.03 12.56 3.21
C ILE A 174 1.05 11.79 2.31
N TYR A 175 0.12 11.03 2.89
CA TYR A 175 -0.89 10.29 2.13
C TYR A 175 -1.84 11.22 1.38
N GLU A 176 -2.12 12.41 1.94
CA GLU A 176 -2.90 13.44 1.25
C GLU A 176 -2.08 14.11 0.13
N ALA A 177 -0.78 14.32 0.33
CA ALA A 177 0.11 14.83 -0.71
C ALA A 177 0.19 13.86 -1.90
N MET A 178 0.35 12.56 -1.62
CA MET A 178 0.31 11.48 -2.62
C MET A 178 -1.04 11.41 -3.33
N ARG A 179 -2.16 11.44 -2.59
CA ARG A 179 -3.52 11.37 -3.17
C ARG A 179 -3.75 12.49 -4.19
N ARG A 180 -3.25 13.71 -3.91
CA ARG A 180 -3.43 14.88 -4.77
C ARG A 180 -2.69 14.81 -6.10
N THR A 181 -1.71 13.92 -6.26
CA THR A 181 -1.08 13.69 -7.57
C THR A 181 -1.96 12.87 -8.51
N ASN A 182 -3.10 12.35 -8.01
CA ASN A 182 -4.07 11.53 -8.74
C ASN A 182 -3.41 10.35 -9.51
N PRO A 183 -2.67 9.48 -8.80
CA PRO A 183 -1.99 8.37 -9.45
C PRO A 183 -2.96 7.24 -9.81
N ASP A 184 -2.57 6.46 -10.82
CA ASP A 184 -3.25 5.26 -11.27
C ASP A 184 -3.17 4.12 -10.25
N PHE A 185 -2.08 4.04 -9.49
CA PHE A 185 -1.87 3.12 -8.37
C PHE A 185 -0.67 3.55 -7.50
N PHE A 186 -0.50 2.88 -6.36
CA PHE A 186 0.62 3.02 -5.44
C PHE A 186 1.23 1.65 -5.13
N ILE A 187 2.55 1.57 -5.16
CA ILE A 187 3.33 0.42 -4.70
C ILE A 187 3.78 0.69 -3.26
N HIS A 188 3.34 -0.13 -2.32
CA HIS A 188 3.82 -0.10 -0.93
C HIS A 188 4.87 -1.20 -0.76
N ASN A 189 6.13 -0.82 -0.66
CA ASN A 189 7.29 -1.73 -0.66
C ASN A 189 7.57 -2.37 0.72
N GLY A 190 6.53 -2.58 1.55
CA GLY A 190 6.67 -3.13 2.90
C GLY A 190 6.69 -2.08 4.02
N ASP A 191 6.86 -2.56 5.25
CA ASP A 191 6.79 -1.76 6.48
C ASP A 191 5.48 -0.98 6.63
N THR A 192 4.38 -1.64 6.28
CA THR A 192 3.02 -1.11 6.33
C THR A 192 2.53 -0.85 7.75
N ILE A 193 3.13 -1.48 8.79
CA ILE A 193 2.60 -1.42 10.15
C ILE A 193 3.59 -1.25 11.31
N TYR A 194 4.86 -1.67 11.25
CA TYR A 194 5.74 -1.77 12.44
C TYR A 194 5.11 -2.52 13.61
N ALA A 195 4.85 -3.82 13.42
CA ALA A 195 4.28 -4.69 14.45
C ALA A 195 5.10 -4.69 15.76
N ASP A 196 6.38 -4.42 15.66
CA ASP A 196 7.36 -4.39 16.75
C ASP A 196 7.84 -2.98 17.14
N GLY A 197 7.15 -1.95 16.64
CA GLY A 197 7.34 -0.54 16.98
C GLY A 197 6.22 -0.02 17.89
N PRO A 198 6.39 -0.05 19.23
CA PRO A 198 5.42 0.51 20.15
C PRO A 198 5.26 2.02 19.99
N ILE A 199 4.04 2.50 20.18
CA ILE A 199 3.70 3.92 20.11
C ILE A 199 3.45 4.47 21.52
N GLN A 200 4.32 5.38 21.95
CA GLN A 200 4.13 6.14 23.18
C GLN A 200 3.19 7.32 22.94
N ALA A 201 2.38 7.69 23.93
CA ALA A 201 1.44 8.81 23.81
C ALA A 201 2.15 10.15 23.53
N GLU A 202 3.32 10.36 24.11
CA GLU A 202 4.11 11.57 23.97
C GLU A 202 5.57 11.25 23.71
N VAL A 203 6.16 11.90 22.72
CA VAL A 203 7.60 11.86 22.45
C VAL A 203 8.14 13.28 22.51
N ALA A 204 9.14 13.51 23.38
CA ALA A 204 9.79 14.80 23.51
C ALA A 204 10.63 15.11 22.26
N LEU A 205 10.49 16.33 21.73
CA LEU A 205 11.23 16.80 20.57
C LEU A 205 12.26 17.88 20.98
N PRO A 206 13.32 18.10 20.17
CA PRO A 206 14.20 19.24 20.34
C PRO A 206 13.44 20.57 20.42
N GLY A 207 13.93 21.51 21.21
CA GLY A 207 13.30 22.83 21.37
C GLY A 207 12.05 22.85 22.26
N GLY A 208 11.79 21.79 23.03
CA GLY A 208 10.69 21.72 24.01
C GLY A 208 9.32 21.42 23.40
N GLN A 209 9.27 21.03 22.12
CA GLN A 209 8.05 20.56 21.48
C GLN A 209 7.75 19.11 21.88
N THR A 210 6.52 18.66 21.63
CA THR A 210 6.10 17.29 21.93
C THR A 210 5.29 16.75 20.77
N TRP A 211 5.67 15.58 20.27
CA TRP A 211 4.85 14.80 19.36
C TRP A 211 3.82 14.03 20.16
N ARG A 212 2.54 14.12 19.77
CA ARG A 212 1.41 13.54 20.51
C ARG A 212 0.72 12.51 19.65
N ASN A 213 0.94 11.24 19.95
CA ASN A 213 0.37 10.14 19.21
C ASN A 213 -1.06 9.84 19.68
N VAL A 214 -1.93 9.46 18.75
CA VAL A 214 -3.04 8.56 19.05
C VAL A 214 -2.44 7.25 19.56
N VAL A 215 -3.04 6.62 20.57
CA VAL A 215 -2.58 5.33 21.11
C VAL A 215 -3.71 4.30 21.10
N THR A 216 -3.35 3.04 20.89
CA THR A 216 -4.23 1.89 21.09
C THR A 216 -3.51 0.87 21.96
N GLU A 217 -4.25 -0.01 22.62
CA GLU A 217 -3.68 -1.07 23.46
C GLU A 217 -2.75 -1.97 22.63
N GLU A 218 -3.20 -2.38 21.44
CA GLU A 218 -2.44 -3.28 20.57
C GLU A 218 -1.14 -2.68 20.02
N LYS A 219 -0.97 -1.35 20.09
CA LYS A 219 0.26 -0.64 19.69
C LYS A 219 1.10 -0.15 20.86
N SER A 220 0.75 -0.52 22.10
CA SER A 220 1.49 -0.10 23.29
C SER A 220 2.76 -0.92 23.57
N LYS A 221 2.91 -2.08 22.91
CA LYS A 221 4.07 -2.97 22.96
C LYS A 221 4.28 -3.66 21.60
N VAL A 222 5.30 -4.51 21.51
CA VAL A 222 5.49 -5.39 20.34
C VAL A 222 4.33 -6.36 20.20
N ALA A 223 3.92 -6.64 18.96
CA ALA A 223 2.87 -7.58 18.66
C ALA A 223 3.35 -9.01 18.85
N GLU A 224 2.56 -9.80 19.58
CA GLU A 224 2.87 -11.20 19.88
C GLU A 224 1.68 -12.10 19.54
N THR A 225 0.47 -11.58 19.73
CA THR A 225 -0.79 -12.25 19.44
C THR A 225 -1.36 -11.81 18.10
N LEU A 226 -2.19 -12.66 17.49
CA LEU A 226 -2.88 -12.32 16.25
C LEU A 226 -3.74 -11.03 16.39
N ALA A 227 -4.34 -10.82 17.56
CA ALA A 227 -5.11 -9.59 17.84
C ALA A 227 -4.23 -8.33 17.81
N GLU A 228 -2.99 -8.42 18.30
CA GLU A 228 -2.04 -7.31 18.27
C GLU A 228 -1.53 -7.03 16.86
N PHE A 229 -1.19 -8.06 16.08
CA PHE A 229 -0.84 -7.89 14.66
C PHE A 229 -1.98 -7.23 13.88
N ARG A 230 -3.23 -7.69 14.06
CA ARG A 230 -4.43 -7.04 13.48
C ARG A 230 -4.61 -5.61 13.99
N GLY A 231 -4.34 -5.40 15.28
CA GLY A 231 -4.31 -4.09 15.95
C GLY A 231 -3.40 -3.08 15.26
N ALA A 232 -2.23 -3.52 14.83
CA ALA A 232 -1.27 -2.67 14.12
C ALA A 232 -1.81 -2.16 12.78
N TYR A 233 -2.47 -3.01 11.98
CA TYR A 233 -3.15 -2.57 10.75
C TYR A 233 -4.34 -1.64 11.04
N LYS A 234 -5.18 -1.97 12.04
CA LYS A 234 -6.31 -1.12 12.43
C LYS A 234 -5.86 0.27 12.86
N TYR A 235 -4.73 0.36 13.57
CA TYR A 235 -4.17 1.63 14.04
C TYR A 235 -3.88 2.57 12.88
N ASN A 236 -3.18 2.11 11.84
CA ASN A 236 -2.83 2.95 10.69
C ASN A 236 -4.11 3.43 9.97
N LEU A 237 -5.12 2.57 9.89
CA LEU A 237 -6.43 2.90 9.33
C LEU A 237 -7.30 3.78 10.24
N LEU A 238 -6.82 4.26 11.41
CA LEU A 238 -7.43 5.35 12.16
C LEU A 238 -7.16 6.72 11.54
N ASP A 239 -6.13 6.85 10.71
CA ASP A 239 -5.79 8.10 10.04
C ASP A 239 -6.72 8.41 8.86
N GLU A 240 -7.23 9.63 8.80
CA GLU A 240 -8.13 10.06 7.74
C GLU A 240 -7.44 10.22 6.38
N ASN A 241 -6.18 10.67 6.34
CA ASN A 241 -5.45 10.85 5.09
C ASN A 241 -5.20 9.50 4.44
N MET A 242 -4.77 8.50 5.22
CA MET A 242 -4.56 7.13 4.73
C MET A 242 -5.87 6.51 4.21
N ARG A 243 -6.99 6.62 4.95
CA ARG A 243 -8.29 6.11 4.48
C ARG A 243 -8.76 6.77 3.18
N ARG A 244 -8.58 8.08 3.03
CA ARG A 244 -8.92 8.79 1.77
C ARG A 244 -8.03 8.37 0.61
N PHE A 245 -6.73 8.20 0.86
CA PHE A 245 -5.79 7.71 -0.14
C PHE A 245 -6.17 6.30 -0.62
N HIS A 246 -6.38 5.37 0.31
CA HIS A 246 -6.82 4.00 0.04
C HIS A 246 -8.14 3.88 -0.71
N ALA A 247 -9.08 4.81 -0.48
CA ALA A 247 -10.35 4.84 -1.17
C ALA A 247 -10.23 5.25 -2.65
N GLU A 248 -9.18 5.99 -3.04
CA GLU A 248 -9.06 6.59 -4.38
C GLU A 248 -7.88 6.06 -5.21
N VAL A 249 -6.86 5.51 -4.55
CA VAL A 249 -5.64 5.02 -5.19
C VAL A 249 -5.54 3.52 -5.01
N PRO A 250 -5.53 2.73 -6.09
CA PRO A 250 -5.27 1.30 -6.03
C PRO A 250 -3.93 0.99 -5.38
N GLN A 251 -3.90 -0.04 -4.55
CA GLN A 251 -2.76 -0.44 -3.75
C GLN A 251 -2.13 -1.71 -4.32
N ILE A 252 -0.81 -1.71 -4.47
CA ILE A 252 0.00 -2.90 -4.73
C ILE A 252 0.89 -3.08 -3.49
N TRP A 253 0.43 -3.92 -2.56
CA TRP A 253 1.20 -4.20 -1.35
C TRP A 253 2.24 -5.29 -1.59
N GLN A 254 3.42 -5.02 -1.06
CA GLN A 254 4.47 -5.96 -0.68
C GLN A 254 4.59 -5.91 0.85
N TRP A 255 5.27 -6.90 1.43
CA TRP A 255 5.67 -6.85 2.84
C TRP A 255 7.19 -6.78 2.95
N ASP A 256 7.66 -6.37 4.10
CA ASP A 256 9.06 -6.40 4.50
C ASP A 256 9.14 -6.99 5.93
N ASP A 257 10.17 -6.68 6.71
CA ASP A 257 10.38 -7.28 8.01
C ASP A 257 9.38 -6.80 9.07
N HIS A 258 9.02 -5.51 9.09
CA HIS A 258 8.23 -4.93 10.16
C HIS A 258 6.74 -5.28 10.13
N GLU A 259 6.28 -6.04 9.13
CA GLU A 259 5.03 -6.81 9.23
C GLU A 259 5.10 -7.89 10.32
N VAL A 260 6.30 -8.40 10.61
CA VAL A 260 6.59 -9.43 11.60
C VAL A 260 7.41 -8.85 12.76
N MET A 261 8.66 -8.48 12.51
CA MET A 261 9.63 -7.89 13.44
C MET A 261 10.90 -7.41 12.73
N ASN A 262 11.61 -6.42 13.28
CA ASN A 262 12.88 -5.90 12.77
C ASN A 262 13.90 -7.00 12.40
N ASN A 263 14.38 -6.91 11.18
CA ASN A 263 15.25 -7.80 10.44
C ASN A 263 14.78 -9.25 10.34
N TRP A 264 13.47 -9.47 10.17
CA TRP A 264 12.89 -10.80 10.13
C TRP A 264 13.51 -11.69 9.04
N SER A 265 13.91 -12.86 9.50
CA SER A 265 14.11 -14.10 8.77
C SER A 265 13.66 -15.24 9.70
N ASP A 266 13.39 -16.42 9.17
CA ASP A 266 12.96 -17.57 9.98
C ASP A 266 13.97 -18.00 11.05
N SER A 267 15.23 -17.57 10.92
CA SER A 267 16.29 -17.83 11.89
C SER A 267 16.45 -16.73 12.95
N LYS A 268 15.61 -15.69 12.97
CA LYS A 268 15.77 -14.57 13.90
C LYS A 268 15.79 -15.11 15.34
N ASN A 269 16.72 -14.58 16.15
CA ASN A 269 16.81 -14.93 17.56
C ASN A 269 16.42 -13.73 18.42
N ILE A 270 15.27 -13.83 19.10
CA ILE A 270 14.74 -12.83 20.02
C ILE A 270 14.79 -13.26 21.48
N GLN A 271 15.54 -14.31 21.82
CA GLN A 271 15.60 -14.86 23.18
C GLN A 271 16.04 -13.80 24.20
N ALA A 272 17.01 -12.97 23.84
CA ALA A 272 17.53 -11.89 24.68
C ALA A 272 16.70 -10.59 24.63
N ASP A 273 15.74 -10.47 23.73
CA ASP A 273 14.95 -9.24 23.57
C ASP A 273 13.83 -9.17 24.61
N ALA A 274 14.03 -8.42 25.69
CA ALA A 274 13.07 -8.32 26.79
C ALA A 274 11.70 -7.71 26.38
N ARG A 275 11.56 -7.13 25.19
CA ARG A 275 10.27 -6.63 24.68
C ARG A 275 9.27 -7.76 24.43
N TYR A 276 9.77 -8.96 24.09
CA TYR A 276 8.97 -10.13 23.75
C TYR A 276 8.89 -11.11 24.91
N THR A 277 7.68 -11.56 25.22
CA THR A 277 7.40 -12.71 26.10
C THR A 277 7.33 -14.01 25.29
N GLU A 278 6.64 -13.99 24.15
CA GLU A 278 6.64 -15.04 23.15
C GLU A 278 7.96 -15.02 22.37
N LYS A 279 8.68 -16.13 22.40
CA LYS A 279 10.01 -16.26 21.78
C LYS A 279 10.03 -17.14 20.53
N ASN A 280 8.90 -17.74 20.19
CA ASN A 280 8.75 -18.60 19.02
C ASN A 280 8.52 -17.75 17.77
N VAL A 281 9.61 -17.46 17.05
CA VAL A 281 9.57 -16.67 15.80
C VAL A 281 8.63 -17.29 14.76
N PRO A 282 8.66 -18.60 14.45
CA PRO A 282 7.69 -19.21 13.53
C PRO A 282 6.21 -18.96 13.91
N LEU A 283 5.89 -18.96 15.20
CA LEU A 283 4.53 -18.67 15.66
C LEU A 283 4.15 -17.19 15.47
N LEU A 284 5.09 -16.28 15.72
CA LEU A 284 4.91 -14.85 15.44
C LEU A 284 4.72 -14.60 13.94
N THR A 285 5.55 -15.21 13.10
CA THR A 285 5.45 -15.17 11.64
C THR A 285 4.09 -15.68 11.16
N ALA A 286 3.60 -16.81 11.66
CA ALA A 286 2.29 -17.34 11.26
C ALA A 286 1.13 -16.38 11.60
N ARG A 287 1.18 -15.73 12.77
CA ARG A 287 0.18 -14.72 13.19
C ARG A 287 0.27 -13.45 12.35
N ALA A 288 1.49 -12.97 12.10
CA ALA A 288 1.77 -11.80 11.28
C ALA A 288 1.30 -12.00 9.82
N ALA A 289 1.65 -13.13 9.20
CA ALA A 289 1.24 -13.47 7.85
C ALA A 289 -0.29 -13.57 7.72
N GLN A 290 -0.97 -14.14 8.71
CA GLN A 290 -2.44 -14.16 8.73
C GLN A 290 -3.00 -12.72 8.76
N ALA A 291 -2.50 -11.86 9.65
CA ALA A 291 -2.95 -10.47 9.74
C ALA A 291 -2.65 -9.69 8.45
N PHE A 292 -1.45 -9.82 7.88
CA PHE A 292 -1.10 -9.20 6.60
C PHE A 292 -2.08 -9.60 5.49
N LEU A 293 -2.33 -10.89 5.32
CA LEU A 293 -3.25 -11.38 4.29
C LEU A 293 -4.71 -10.98 4.55
N GLU A 294 -5.12 -10.75 5.80
CA GLU A 294 -6.46 -10.25 6.12
C GLU A 294 -6.63 -8.78 5.72
N TYR A 295 -5.60 -7.95 5.90
CA TYR A 295 -5.65 -6.51 5.68
C TYR A 295 -5.17 -6.04 4.29
N ALA A 296 -4.31 -6.81 3.63
CA ALA A 296 -3.80 -6.48 2.30
C ALA A 296 -4.87 -6.66 1.21
N PRO A 297 -5.09 -5.68 0.31
CA PRO A 297 -5.99 -5.81 -0.83
C PRO A 297 -5.36 -6.64 -1.98
N ILE A 298 -4.72 -7.76 -1.64
CA ILE A 298 -4.02 -8.67 -2.54
C ILE A 298 -4.92 -9.83 -3.00
N ARG A 299 -4.77 -10.25 -4.26
CA ARG A 299 -5.41 -11.45 -4.81
C ARG A 299 -4.69 -12.69 -4.32
N ARG A 300 -5.45 -13.68 -3.84
CA ARG A 300 -4.87 -14.96 -3.42
C ARG A 300 -4.34 -15.73 -4.63
N ALA A 301 -3.16 -16.33 -4.49
CA ALA A 301 -2.47 -17.09 -5.52
C ALA A 301 -3.05 -18.51 -5.78
N GLY A 302 -4.20 -18.84 -5.20
CA GLY A 302 -4.79 -20.18 -5.21
C GLY A 302 -4.47 -20.96 -3.92
N ASP A 303 -4.80 -22.25 -3.90
CA ASP A 303 -4.74 -23.10 -2.70
C ASP A 303 -3.35 -23.68 -2.39
N VAL A 304 -2.42 -23.65 -3.35
CA VAL A 304 -1.07 -24.22 -3.20
C VAL A 304 -0.13 -23.28 -2.45
N GLU A 305 -0.09 -22.00 -2.82
CA GLU A 305 0.74 -20.97 -2.18
C GLU A 305 -0.15 -19.86 -1.59
N VAL A 306 -1.02 -20.22 -0.63
CA VAL A 306 -2.05 -19.31 -0.08
C VAL A 306 -1.49 -18.04 0.56
N GLN A 307 -0.20 -18.04 0.94
CA GLN A 307 0.49 -16.92 1.58
C GLN A 307 1.40 -16.13 0.64
N ARG A 308 1.46 -16.49 -0.65
CA ARG A 308 2.38 -15.85 -1.59
C ARG A 308 2.11 -14.36 -1.77
N VAL A 309 3.16 -13.55 -1.63
CA VAL A 309 3.15 -12.10 -1.87
C VAL A 309 3.66 -11.74 -3.26
N TYR A 310 4.76 -12.37 -3.71
CA TYR A 310 5.34 -12.07 -5.03
C TYR A 310 4.37 -12.38 -6.17
N ARG A 311 4.31 -11.49 -7.16
CA ARG A 311 3.40 -11.59 -8.31
C ARG A 311 3.76 -10.61 -9.43
N HIS A 312 3.27 -10.90 -10.62
CA HIS A 312 3.35 -10.02 -11.78
C HIS A 312 2.00 -9.34 -12.03
N ILE A 313 2.01 -8.02 -12.20
CA ILE A 313 0.84 -7.20 -12.49
C ILE A 313 1.09 -6.45 -13.80
N PRO A 314 0.43 -6.85 -14.90
CA PRO A 314 0.52 -6.10 -16.14
C PRO A 314 -0.26 -4.79 -16.05
N TYR A 315 0.24 -3.75 -16.73
CA TYR A 315 -0.42 -2.46 -16.84
C TYR A 315 -0.41 -1.92 -18.29
N GLY A 316 -1.17 -2.58 -19.15
CA GLY A 316 -1.30 -2.26 -20.56
C GLY A 316 -0.02 -2.60 -21.34
N PRO A 317 0.19 -2.03 -22.53
CA PRO A 317 1.39 -2.28 -23.33
C PRO A 317 2.64 -1.54 -22.84
N SER A 318 2.50 -0.62 -21.89
CA SER A 318 3.57 0.31 -21.50
C SER A 318 4.35 -0.16 -20.28
N LEU A 319 3.72 -0.89 -19.36
CA LEU A 319 4.31 -1.22 -18.06
C LEU A 319 3.94 -2.64 -17.60
N ASP A 320 4.94 -3.36 -17.11
CA ASP A 320 4.78 -4.52 -16.23
C ASP A 320 5.40 -4.23 -14.86
N VAL A 321 4.69 -4.57 -13.78
CA VAL A 321 5.19 -4.49 -12.40
C VAL A 321 5.42 -5.90 -11.87
N PHE A 322 6.65 -6.18 -11.46
CA PHE A 322 7.07 -7.43 -10.84
C PHE A 322 7.30 -7.17 -9.36
N VAL A 323 6.35 -7.59 -8.52
CA VAL A 323 6.46 -7.53 -7.06
C VAL A 323 7.21 -8.77 -6.60
N ILE A 324 8.35 -8.58 -5.94
CA ILE A 324 9.12 -9.68 -5.37
C ILE A 324 8.82 -9.82 -3.86
N ASP A 325 9.47 -10.78 -3.22
CA ASP A 325 9.33 -11.09 -1.80
C ASP A 325 10.69 -11.59 -1.31
N MET A 326 11.45 -10.72 -0.66
CA MET A 326 12.79 -11.04 -0.15
C MET A 326 12.75 -11.46 1.32
N ARG A 327 11.57 -11.83 1.83
CA ARG A 327 11.35 -12.24 3.23
C ARG A 327 10.92 -13.68 3.40
N SER A 328 9.90 -14.14 2.65
CA SER A 328 9.30 -15.46 2.85
C SER A 328 10.26 -16.64 2.62
N TYR A 329 11.22 -16.48 1.70
CA TYR A 329 12.01 -17.61 1.16
C TYR A 329 13.50 -17.52 1.49
N ARG A 330 13.90 -16.52 2.27
CA ARG A 330 15.31 -16.21 2.53
C ARG A 330 15.93 -17.15 3.57
N GLY A 331 17.24 -17.34 3.45
CA GLY A 331 18.08 -17.91 4.48
C GLY A 331 18.37 -16.94 5.64
N PRO A 332 19.03 -17.43 6.70
CA PRO A 332 19.38 -16.68 7.90
C PRO A 332 20.22 -15.43 7.65
N ASN A 333 20.06 -14.37 8.45
CA ASN A 333 20.99 -13.23 8.45
C ASN A 333 22.36 -13.68 8.95
N THR A 334 23.31 -13.84 8.03
CA THR A 334 24.70 -14.27 8.31
C THR A 334 25.69 -13.17 7.95
N PHE A 335 26.99 -13.46 8.06
CA PHE A 335 28.05 -12.60 7.51
C PHE A 335 27.94 -12.40 5.99
N ASN A 336 27.15 -13.25 5.31
CA ASN A 336 26.72 -13.07 3.92
C ASN A 336 27.84 -13.02 2.88
N ARG A 337 28.99 -13.69 3.07
CA ARG A 337 30.03 -13.77 2.02
C ARG A 337 30.52 -15.18 1.68
N GLN A 338 29.61 -16.13 1.66
CA GLN A 338 29.83 -17.48 1.15
C GLN A 338 30.11 -17.43 -0.36
N GLU A 339 31.06 -18.23 -0.85
CA GLU A 339 31.42 -18.27 -2.29
C GLU A 339 30.46 -19.07 -3.16
N GLN A 340 29.67 -19.96 -2.55
CA GLN A 340 28.76 -20.86 -3.24
C GLN A 340 27.34 -20.66 -2.72
N ALA A 341 26.38 -20.80 -3.63
CA ALA A 341 24.98 -20.75 -3.28
C ALA A 341 24.58 -21.95 -2.39
N GLY A 342 23.72 -21.69 -1.41
CA GLY A 342 23.12 -22.68 -0.52
C GLY A 342 22.02 -22.07 0.33
N ASP A 343 21.53 -22.84 1.31
CA ASP A 343 20.42 -22.42 2.18
C ASP A 343 20.70 -21.08 2.88
N ASP A 344 21.94 -20.86 3.35
CA ASP A 344 22.35 -19.61 4.02
C ASP A 344 22.39 -18.38 3.11
N THR A 345 22.51 -18.57 1.80
CA THR A 345 22.62 -17.49 0.81
C THR A 345 21.34 -17.30 0.01
N THR A 346 20.35 -18.17 0.19
CA THR A 346 19.06 -18.08 -0.48
C THR A 346 18.37 -16.80 -0.06
N PHE A 347 17.72 -16.11 -0.99
CA PHE A 347 17.09 -14.83 -0.68
C PHE A 347 15.67 -14.71 -1.24
N LEU A 348 15.53 -14.74 -2.56
CA LEU A 348 14.24 -14.82 -3.24
C LEU A 348 13.76 -16.28 -3.31
N GLY A 349 14.67 -17.24 -3.31
CA GLY A 349 14.34 -18.65 -3.44
C GLY A 349 14.21 -19.11 -4.90
N THR A 350 14.41 -20.41 -5.11
CA THR A 350 14.54 -21.00 -6.46
C THR A 350 13.33 -20.72 -7.36
N GLU A 351 12.12 -20.96 -6.85
CA GLU A 351 10.90 -20.83 -7.65
C GLU A 351 10.57 -19.38 -8.02
N GLN A 352 10.80 -18.44 -7.09
CA GLN A 352 10.59 -17.03 -7.33
C GLN A 352 11.59 -16.48 -8.35
N ILE A 353 12.89 -16.75 -8.19
CA ILE A 353 13.93 -16.33 -9.15
C ILE A 353 13.65 -16.89 -10.54
N ARG A 354 13.30 -18.18 -10.62
CA ARG A 354 12.98 -18.84 -11.89
C ARG A 354 11.76 -18.17 -12.55
N SER A 355 10.70 -17.92 -11.78
CA SER A 355 9.48 -17.31 -12.29
C SER A 355 9.69 -15.86 -12.70
N LEU A 356 10.49 -15.08 -11.96
CA LEU A 356 10.84 -13.70 -12.29
C LEU A 356 11.62 -13.63 -13.61
N LYS A 357 12.64 -14.48 -13.79
CA LYS A 357 13.41 -14.57 -15.05
C LYS A 357 12.49 -14.90 -16.24
N GLN A 358 11.58 -15.86 -16.07
CA GLN A 358 10.62 -16.23 -17.12
C GLN A 358 9.63 -15.10 -17.44
N ALA A 359 9.12 -14.41 -16.42
CA ALA A 359 8.15 -13.34 -16.61
C ALA A 359 8.78 -12.10 -17.26
N LEU A 360 10.02 -11.75 -16.89
CA LEU A 360 10.80 -10.69 -17.55
C LEU A 360 11.06 -11.01 -19.03
N LEU A 361 11.40 -12.26 -19.34
CA LEU A 361 11.62 -12.74 -20.71
C LEU A 361 10.33 -12.71 -21.55
N ALA A 362 9.19 -13.05 -20.95
CA ALA A 362 7.90 -13.08 -21.62
C ALA A 362 7.25 -11.70 -21.79
N SER A 363 7.74 -10.69 -21.07
CA SER A 363 7.15 -9.35 -21.03
C SER A 363 7.42 -8.55 -22.32
N ASN A 364 6.32 -8.18 -22.98
CA ASN A 364 6.32 -7.28 -24.13
C ASN A 364 6.04 -5.80 -23.75
N ALA A 365 5.91 -5.49 -22.45
CA ALA A 365 5.74 -4.12 -21.99
C ALA A 365 7.00 -3.29 -22.28
N THR A 366 6.81 -1.99 -22.52
CA THR A 366 7.94 -1.09 -22.77
C THR A 366 8.83 -0.96 -21.54
N TRP A 367 8.24 -0.78 -20.35
CA TRP A 367 8.94 -0.71 -19.07
C TRP A 367 8.65 -1.93 -18.19
N LYS A 368 9.68 -2.39 -17.48
CA LYS A 368 9.62 -3.49 -16.52
C LYS A 368 10.09 -2.96 -15.17
N VAL A 369 9.16 -2.75 -14.25
CA VAL A 369 9.45 -2.25 -12.91
C VAL A 369 9.52 -3.42 -11.95
N ILE A 370 10.65 -3.57 -11.26
CA ILE A 370 10.81 -4.53 -10.16
C ILE A 370 10.58 -3.77 -8.85
N ALA A 371 9.47 -4.07 -8.18
CA ALA A 371 9.17 -3.59 -6.84
C ALA A 371 9.83 -4.54 -5.84
N SER A 372 10.80 -4.00 -5.10
CA SER A 372 11.72 -4.71 -4.21
C SER A 372 11.59 -4.13 -2.81
N ASP A 373 11.47 -4.96 -1.79
CA ASP A 373 11.24 -4.48 -0.42
C ASP A 373 12.52 -3.77 0.09
N MET A 374 13.68 -4.42 -0.08
CA MET A 374 15.01 -3.86 0.24
C MET A 374 15.81 -3.36 -0.99
N PRO A 375 16.79 -2.47 -0.80
CA PRO A 375 17.76 -2.06 -1.83
C PRO A 375 18.82 -3.13 -2.13
N LEU A 376 19.39 -3.09 -3.34
CA LEU A 376 20.36 -4.07 -3.83
C LEU A 376 21.80 -3.80 -3.36
N GLY A 377 22.24 -2.55 -3.37
CA GLY A 377 23.64 -2.16 -3.19
C GLY A 377 23.97 -1.47 -1.87
N LEU A 378 23.02 -1.44 -0.92
CA LEU A 378 23.19 -0.75 0.37
C LEU A 378 23.37 -1.76 1.51
N LEU A 379 24.41 -1.54 2.32
CA LEU A 379 24.68 -2.36 3.49
C LEU A 379 23.65 -2.08 4.59
N VAL A 380 22.89 -3.11 4.95
CA VAL A 380 21.91 -3.10 6.05
C VAL A 380 22.36 -4.10 7.13
N PRO A 381 23.01 -3.64 8.22
CA PRO A 381 23.58 -4.52 9.23
C PRO A 381 22.53 -5.05 10.23
N ASP A 382 22.66 -6.32 10.63
CA ASP A 382 21.85 -7.00 11.67
C ASP A 382 22.74 -7.45 12.84
N GLY A 383 23.52 -6.51 13.38
CA GLY A 383 24.46 -6.76 14.47
C GLY A 383 25.64 -7.67 14.09
N LYS A 384 26.17 -8.40 15.06
CA LYS A 384 27.36 -9.25 14.90
C LYS A 384 27.10 -10.71 15.23
N ASP A 385 27.82 -11.62 14.56
CA ASP A 385 27.80 -13.04 14.88
C ASP A 385 28.70 -13.38 16.10
N ALA A 386 28.74 -14.66 16.48
CA ALA A 386 29.54 -15.14 17.61
C ALA A 386 31.06 -14.96 17.42
N GLN A 387 31.52 -14.71 16.19
CA GLN A 387 32.91 -14.44 15.84
C GLN A 387 33.19 -12.93 15.74
N GLY A 388 32.21 -12.06 15.99
CA GLY A 388 32.34 -10.61 15.94
C GLY A 388 32.24 -10.00 14.54
N ARG A 389 31.88 -10.80 13.53
CA ARG A 389 31.68 -10.33 12.14
C ARG A 389 30.31 -9.68 12.02
N ASP A 390 30.21 -8.62 11.23
CA ASP A 390 28.92 -8.02 10.92
C ASP A 390 28.05 -9.02 10.15
N ARG A 391 26.76 -9.02 10.47
CA ARG A 391 25.74 -9.76 9.73
C ARG A 391 24.95 -8.79 8.88
N PHE A 392 24.47 -9.26 7.75
CA PHE A 392 23.70 -8.45 6.82
C PHE A 392 22.32 -9.04 6.59
N GLU A 393 21.37 -8.14 6.45
CA GLU A 393 19.99 -8.45 6.11
C GLU A 393 19.69 -8.20 4.64
N ALA A 394 20.18 -7.11 4.06
CA ALA A 394 19.94 -6.84 2.64
C ALA A 394 20.79 -7.75 1.73
N VAL A 395 20.71 -7.49 0.43
CA VAL A 395 21.50 -8.16 -0.61
C VAL A 395 23.00 -7.91 -0.39
N ALA A 396 23.36 -6.63 -0.30
CA ALA A 396 24.73 -6.13 -0.17
C ALA A 396 25.44 -6.69 1.08
N ASN A 397 26.71 -7.04 0.92
CA ASN A 397 27.52 -7.65 1.98
C ASN A 397 28.96 -7.10 2.08
N GLY A 398 29.29 -6.10 1.25
CA GLY A 398 30.54 -5.36 1.27
C GLY A 398 31.33 -5.54 -0.03
N ASP A 399 32.39 -4.75 -0.17
CA ASP A 399 33.18 -4.69 -1.40
C ASP A 399 33.76 -6.04 -1.85
N GLY A 400 33.77 -6.28 -3.16
CA GLY A 400 34.37 -7.45 -3.78
C GLY A 400 33.50 -8.10 -4.86
N PRO A 401 33.86 -9.32 -5.30
CA PRO A 401 33.00 -10.07 -6.21
C PRO A 401 31.65 -10.40 -5.55
N ALA A 402 30.66 -10.75 -6.36
CA ALA A 402 29.36 -11.18 -5.85
C ALA A 402 29.51 -12.45 -4.99
N LEU A 403 29.06 -12.36 -3.73
CA LEU A 403 29.11 -13.43 -2.74
C LEU A 403 27.78 -13.50 -1.97
N GLY A 404 27.57 -14.57 -1.21
CA GLY A 404 26.37 -14.73 -0.39
C GLY A 404 25.08 -14.55 -1.19
N ARG A 405 24.18 -13.69 -0.70
CA ARG A 405 22.88 -13.38 -1.34
C ARG A 405 23.01 -12.65 -2.68
N GLU A 406 24.12 -11.96 -2.92
CA GLU A 406 24.35 -11.28 -4.20
C GLU A 406 24.42 -12.27 -5.36
N LEU A 407 24.71 -13.55 -5.10
CA LEU A 407 24.75 -14.60 -6.13
C LEU A 407 23.42 -14.76 -6.88
N GLU A 408 22.28 -14.66 -6.19
CA GLU A 408 20.96 -14.73 -6.85
C GLU A 408 20.72 -13.50 -7.74
N ILE A 409 21.09 -12.32 -7.26
CA ILE A 409 20.95 -11.05 -7.99
C ILE A 409 21.90 -11.01 -9.19
N ALA A 410 23.15 -11.42 -9.03
CA ALA A 410 24.12 -11.57 -10.12
C ALA A 410 23.57 -12.50 -11.21
N GLY A 411 23.00 -13.65 -10.81
CA GLY A 411 22.38 -14.59 -11.74
C GLY A 411 21.11 -14.05 -12.43
N LEU A 412 20.36 -13.15 -11.79
CA LEU A 412 19.21 -12.46 -12.39
C LEU A 412 19.68 -11.40 -13.40
N LEU A 413 20.62 -10.55 -13.01
CA LEU A 413 21.19 -9.49 -13.84
C LEU A 413 21.87 -10.06 -15.10
N ALA A 414 22.61 -11.15 -14.98
CA ALA A 414 23.18 -11.87 -16.11
C ALA A 414 22.09 -12.43 -17.04
N ALA A 415 21.01 -12.97 -16.49
CA ALA A 415 19.89 -13.46 -17.30
C ALA A 415 19.18 -12.33 -18.06
N ILE A 416 18.99 -11.17 -17.44
CA ILE A 416 18.43 -9.97 -18.09
C ILE A 416 19.32 -9.56 -19.28
N LYS A 417 20.63 -9.46 -19.07
CA LYS A 417 21.60 -9.12 -20.12
C LYS A 417 21.62 -10.15 -21.25
N HIS A 418 21.79 -11.43 -20.94
CA HIS A 418 21.93 -12.50 -21.94
C HIS A 418 20.68 -12.69 -22.81
N ASN A 419 19.50 -12.34 -22.28
CA ASN A 419 18.26 -12.41 -23.03
C ASN A 419 17.84 -11.06 -23.65
N GLY A 420 18.66 -10.01 -23.51
CA GLY A 420 18.37 -8.70 -24.08
C GLY A 420 17.09 -8.05 -23.52
N VAL A 421 16.77 -8.31 -22.25
CA VAL A 421 15.64 -7.68 -21.57
C VAL A 421 16.01 -6.22 -21.28
N LYS A 422 15.29 -5.29 -21.90
CA LYS A 422 15.53 -3.84 -21.84
C LYS A 422 14.60 -3.13 -20.85
N ASN A 423 14.91 -1.88 -20.50
CA ASN A 423 14.04 -0.97 -19.75
C ASN A 423 13.61 -1.50 -18.36
N VAL A 424 14.55 -2.09 -17.63
CA VAL A 424 14.34 -2.59 -16.27
C VAL A 424 14.72 -1.51 -15.25
N VAL A 425 13.82 -1.23 -14.32
CA VAL A 425 14.01 -0.25 -13.23
C VAL A 425 13.60 -0.88 -11.91
N TRP A 426 14.36 -0.60 -10.85
CA TRP A 426 14.09 -1.08 -9.49
C TRP A 426 13.53 0.04 -8.61
N LEU A 427 12.46 -0.25 -7.87
CA LEU A 427 11.85 0.66 -6.89
C LEU A 427 11.87 -0.01 -5.52
N THR A 428 12.46 0.67 -4.53
CA THR A 428 12.81 0.12 -3.22
C THR A 428 12.41 1.04 -2.07
N ALA A 429 12.28 0.47 -0.86
CA ALA A 429 12.12 1.19 0.41
C ALA A 429 13.13 0.63 1.45
N ASP A 430 12.67 0.19 2.64
CA ASP A 430 13.47 -0.31 3.79
C ASP A 430 14.35 0.76 4.45
N VAL A 431 15.20 1.44 3.68
CA VAL A 431 16.04 2.49 4.22
C VAL A 431 15.30 3.83 4.24
N HIS A 432 15.35 4.50 5.39
CA HIS A 432 14.51 5.66 5.68
C HIS A 432 15.08 6.99 5.16
N TYR A 433 15.37 7.02 3.86
CA TYR A 433 15.70 8.20 3.08
C TYR A 433 15.34 7.99 1.61
N THR A 434 15.51 9.03 0.78
CA THR A 434 15.29 8.91 -0.67
C THR A 434 16.57 9.12 -1.47
N ALA A 435 16.77 8.29 -2.50
CA ALA A 435 17.96 8.32 -3.33
C ALA A 435 17.71 7.81 -4.76
N ALA A 436 18.57 8.24 -5.67
CA ALA A 436 18.67 7.70 -7.02
C ALA A 436 20.04 7.05 -7.19
N HIS A 437 20.06 5.76 -7.46
CA HIS A 437 21.25 4.96 -7.67
C HIS A 437 21.37 4.51 -9.12
N TYR A 438 22.58 4.58 -9.66
CA TYR A 438 22.91 4.05 -10.98
C TYR A 438 23.95 2.96 -10.87
N PHE A 439 23.63 1.77 -11.38
CA PHE A 439 24.50 0.60 -11.36
C PHE A 439 25.22 0.50 -12.71
N ASP A 440 26.55 0.53 -12.69
CA ASP A 440 27.38 0.57 -13.89
C ASP A 440 28.40 -0.58 -13.89
N PRO A 441 28.32 -1.53 -14.84
CA PRO A 441 29.27 -2.64 -14.94
C PRO A 441 30.70 -2.16 -15.16
N ALA A 442 30.93 -0.94 -15.67
CA ALA A 442 32.28 -0.38 -15.79
C ALA A 442 32.90 0.03 -14.45
N LYS A 443 32.11 0.11 -13.38
CA LYS A 443 32.56 0.41 -12.01
C LYS A 443 32.35 -0.74 -11.04
N ALA A 444 31.84 -1.87 -11.53
CA ALA A 444 31.47 -3.03 -10.74
C ALA A 444 32.60 -4.06 -10.64
N GLN A 445 32.55 -4.90 -9.61
CA GLN A 445 33.39 -6.10 -9.54
C GLN A 445 32.76 -7.27 -10.31
N PHE A 446 31.44 -7.43 -10.24
CA PHE A 446 30.68 -8.32 -11.11
C PHE A 446 30.21 -7.54 -12.34
N THR A 447 30.66 -7.87 -13.54
CA THR A 447 30.41 -7.04 -14.75
C THR A 447 29.41 -7.65 -15.73
N ASP A 448 28.84 -8.81 -15.41
CA ASP A 448 27.94 -9.52 -16.32
C ASP A 448 26.48 -9.04 -16.20
N PHE A 449 26.26 -7.75 -16.44
CA PHE A 449 24.93 -7.14 -16.43
C PHE A 449 24.87 -5.90 -17.34
N THR A 450 23.66 -5.45 -17.68
CA THR A 450 23.42 -4.16 -18.36
C THR A 450 23.21 -3.06 -17.33
N PRO A 451 23.71 -1.82 -17.55
CA PRO A 451 23.49 -0.74 -16.59
C PRO A 451 22.00 -0.50 -16.31
N PHE A 452 21.64 -0.17 -15.07
CA PHE A 452 20.25 0.06 -14.67
C PHE A 452 20.13 1.07 -13.52
N TRP A 453 18.89 1.50 -13.27
CA TRP A 453 18.56 2.42 -12.18
C TRP A 453 17.79 1.72 -11.07
N GLU A 454 18.12 2.08 -9.84
CA GLU A 454 17.34 1.82 -8.64
C GLU A 454 16.96 3.15 -8.00
N PHE A 455 15.72 3.25 -7.54
CA PHE A 455 15.23 4.40 -6.80
C PHE A 455 14.71 3.96 -5.44
N VAL A 456 15.20 4.64 -4.41
CA VAL A 456 14.83 4.40 -3.02
C VAL A 456 13.92 5.54 -2.56
N SER A 457 12.79 5.22 -1.93
CA SER A 457 11.96 6.25 -1.31
C SER A 457 11.19 5.78 -0.09
N GLY A 458 11.59 6.30 1.06
CA GLY A 458 10.92 6.16 2.35
C GLY A 458 11.60 7.09 3.36
N PRO A 459 11.04 7.31 4.55
CA PRO A 459 9.82 6.69 5.04
C PRO A 459 8.59 7.56 4.75
N LEU A 460 7.39 6.94 4.81
CA LEU A 460 6.11 7.64 4.72
C LEU A 460 5.76 8.35 6.03
N ASN A 461 5.82 7.64 7.15
CA ASN A 461 5.54 8.19 8.48
C ASN A 461 6.31 7.41 9.55
N ALA A 462 7.63 7.40 9.43
CA ALA A 462 8.54 6.70 10.33
C ALA A 462 9.80 7.52 10.60
N GLY A 463 10.65 7.02 11.48
CA GLY A 463 11.86 7.73 11.91
C GLY A 463 12.91 7.73 10.81
N THR A 464 13.60 8.82 10.53
CA THR A 464 14.54 8.82 9.39
C THR A 464 15.97 8.42 9.78
N PHE A 465 16.67 7.71 8.90
CA PHE A 465 18.04 7.20 9.13
C PHE A 465 18.91 7.34 7.88
N GLY A 466 20.17 6.92 7.99
CA GLY A 466 21.10 6.85 6.87
C GLY A 466 21.85 8.15 6.57
N PRO A 467 22.49 8.25 5.38
CA PRO A 467 22.47 7.23 4.34
C PRO A 467 23.27 5.98 4.74
N ASN A 468 22.87 4.81 4.23
CA ASN A 468 23.62 3.58 4.44
C ASN A 468 24.83 3.52 3.49
N ALA A 469 25.86 2.76 3.89
CA ALA A 469 27.06 2.64 3.08
C ALA A 469 26.79 1.77 1.82
N PRO A 470 27.25 2.20 0.64
CA PRO A 470 27.18 1.40 -0.58
C PRO A 470 28.25 0.28 -0.59
N ASP A 471 28.04 -0.77 -1.37
CA ASP A 471 29.13 -1.64 -1.83
C ASP A 471 29.49 -1.41 -3.31
N ASN A 472 30.59 -2.05 -3.74
CA ASN A 472 31.07 -1.97 -5.12
C ASN A 472 30.79 -3.21 -5.98
N THR A 473 30.04 -4.20 -5.46
CA THR A 473 29.81 -5.49 -6.15
C THR A 473 29.22 -5.26 -7.53
N PHE A 474 28.15 -4.47 -7.59
CA PHE A 474 27.43 -4.10 -8.81
C PHE A 474 27.70 -2.66 -9.28
N GLY A 475 28.77 -2.04 -8.76
CA GLY A 475 29.23 -0.72 -9.23
C GLY A 475 28.21 0.39 -9.00
N MET A 476 27.53 0.37 -7.85
CA MET A 476 26.51 1.35 -7.49
C MET A 476 27.10 2.75 -7.38
N GLN A 477 26.40 3.74 -7.95
CA GLN A 477 26.73 5.16 -7.85
C GLN A 477 25.56 5.91 -7.24
N VAL A 478 25.83 6.67 -6.17
CA VAL A 478 24.85 7.59 -5.60
C VAL A 478 24.79 8.85 -6.46
N VAL A 479 23.70 9.00 -7.22
CA VAL A 479 23.50 10.14 -8.12
C VAL A 479 22.76 11.28 -7.42
N PHE A 480 21.85 10.92 -6.52
CA PHE A 480 21.13 11.85 -5.65
C PHE A 480 20.80 11.14 -4.34
N GLU A 481 20.84 11.88 -3.23
CA GLU A 481 20.34 11.43 -1.94
C GLU A 481 19.78 12.61 -1.13
N LYS A 482 18.77 12.32 -0.31
CA LYS A 482 18.27 13.21 0.73
C LYS A 482 17.99 12.39 1.97
N ALA A 483 18.92 12.45 2.91
CA ALA A 483 18.89 11.76 4.19
C ALA A 483 19.05 12.76 5.35
N PRO A 484 18.84 12.34 6.61
CA PRO A 484 19.08 13.19 7.78
C PRO A 484 20.48 13.81 7.78
N PRO A 485 20.65 15.01 8.34
CA PRO A 485 21.98 15.58 8.53
C PRO A 485 22.87 14.67 9.36
N ALA A 486 24.18 14.68 9.09
CA ALA A 486 25.15 13.86 9.80
C ALA A 486 25.00 14.00 11.33
N GLY A 487 24.91 12.85 12.02
CA GLY A 487 24.73 12.77 13.48
C GLY A 487 23.27 12.88 13.96
N GLN A 488 22.30 13.07 13.07
CA GLN A 488 20.88 13.03 13.40
C GLN A 488 20.25 11.72 12.91
N VAL A 489 19.44 11.10 13.77
CA VAL A 489 18.74 9.83 13.49
C VAL A 489 17.36 9.87 14.11
N ASN A 490 16.45 9.04 13.60
CA ASN A 490 15.08 8.92 14.08
C ASN A 490 14.35 10.29 14.16
N LEU A 491 14.47 11.13 13.12
CA LEU A 491 13.77 12.41 13.10
C LEU A 491 12.26 12.20 12.97
N PRO A 492 11.42 13.02 13.63
CA PRO A 492 9.97 12.95 13.51
C PRO A 492 9.51 13.36 12.10
N PRO A 493 8.31 12.96 11.67
CA PRO A 493 7.70 13.45 10.42
C PRO A 493 7.65 14.99 10.32
N SER A 494 7.52 15.70 11.45
CA SER A 494 7.57 17.17 11.49
C SER A 494 8.91 17.78 11.08
N ALA A 495 9.98 16.99 10.98
CA ALA A 495 11.26 17.43 10.44
C ALA A 495 11.26 17.58 8.90
N GLY A 496 10.18 17.15 8.22
CA GLY A 496 10.02 17.30 6.77
C GLY A 496 10.86 16.34 5.94
N MET A 497 11.32 15.25 6.54
CA MET A 497 12.20 14.24 5.92
C MET A 497 11.43 12.95 5.64
N GLN A 498 10.18 13.06 5.20
CA GLN A 498 9.40 11.92 4.70
C GLN A 498 9.35 12.02 3.18
N PHE A 499 9.35 10.88 2.49
CA PHE A 499 9.58 10.85 1.05
C PHE A 499 8.66 9.86 0.37
N PHE A 500 8.37 10.14 -0.90
CA PHE A 500 7.75 9.18 -1.80
C PHE A 500 8.24 9.42 -3.23
N GLY A 501 8.21 8.37 -4.03
CA GLY A 501 8.55 8.44 -5.44
C GLY A 501 7.31 8.59 -6.33
N GLU A 502 7.47 9.33 -7.44
CA GLU A 502 6.48 9.43 -8.52
C GLU A 502 7.11 8.98 -9.84
N VAL A 503 6.41 8.14 -10.58
CA VAL A 503 6.75 7.75 -11.94
C VAL A 503 5.65 8.20 -12.89
N LYS A 504 6.05 8.79 -14.02
CA LYS A 504 5.17 9.11 -15.15
C LYS A 504 5.68 8.46 -16.41
N ILE A 505 4.81 7.81 -17.18
CA ILE A 505 5.13 7.29 -18.52
C ILE A 505 4.26 8.05 -19.52
N ASP A 506 4.87 8.73 -20.49
CA ASP A 506 4.15 9.43 -21.57
C ASP A 506 3.57 8.41 -22.56
N GLY A 507 2.27 8.48 -22.83
CA GLY A 507 1.56 7.50 -23.66
C GLY A 507 1.92 7.54 -25.15
N ARG A 508 2.66 8.55 -25.60
CA ARG A 508 3.05 8.71 -27.00
C ARG A 508 4.52 8.36 -27.23
N THR A 509 5.42 8.87 -26.38
CA THR A 509 6.87 8.65 -26.49
C THR A 509 7.33 7.43 -25.73
N GLU A 510 6.53 6.96 -24.77
CA GLU A 510 6.89 5.93 -23.78
C GLU A 510 8.11 6.33 -22.92
N GLU A 511 8.42 7.63 -22.83
CA GLU A 511 9.44 8.13 -21.91
C GLU A 511 8.96 7.99 -20.46
N MET A 512 9.78 7.35 -19.62
CA MET A 512 9.56 7.29 -18.17
C MET A 512 10.24 8.47 -17.50
N THR A 513 9.50 9.27 -16.74
CA THR A 513 10.06 10.26 -15.81
C THR A 513 9.92 9.76 -14.39
N VAL A 514 11.03 9.73 -13.65
CA VAL A 514 11.05 9.42 -12.22
C VAL A 514 11.33 10.69 -11.44
N THR A 515 10.52 10.97 -10.41
CA THR A 515 10.65 12.13 -9.52
C THR A 515 10.67 11.65 -8.07
N LEU A 516 11.67 12.07 -7.30
CA LEU A 516 11.73 11.87 -5.85
C LEU A 516 11.14 13.09 -5.16
N ARG A 517 10.15 12.89 -4.28
CA ARG A 517 9.37 13.95 -3.66
C ARG A 517 9.50 13.93 -2.13
N ASP A 518 9.37 15.11 -1.52
CA ASP A 518 9.21 15.23 -0.07
C ASP A 518 7.75 15.07 0.39
N ALA A 519 7.54 15.15 1.70
CA ALA A 519 6.24 15.03 2.36
C ALA A 519 5.17 16.03 1.90
N THR A 520 5.58 17.16 1.29
CA THR A 520 4.68 18.17 0.74
C THR A 520 4.32 17.91 -0.72
N GLY A 521 4.98 16.94 -1.35
CA GLY A 521 4.91 16.65 -2.78
C GLY A 521 5.87 17.48 -3.62
N ALA A 522 6.77 18.27 -3.01
CA ALA A 522 7.75 19.04 -3.76
C ALA A 522 8.79 18.12 -4.39
N SER A 523 9.19 18.42 -5.64
CA SER A 523 10.21 17.66 -6.35
C SER A 523 11.59 17.98 -5.79
N LEU A 524 12.29 16.96 -5.30
CA LEU A 524 13.68 17.05 -4.85
C LEU A 524 14.66 16.71 -5.97
N TRP A 525 14.29 15.75 -6.81
CA TRP A 525 15.07 15.29 -7.96
C TRP A 525 14.13 14.73 -9.02
N SER A 526 14.45 14.91 -10.30
CA SER A 526 13.67 14.35 -11.40
C SER A 526 14.52 14.06 -12.62
N ARG A 527 14.23 12.96 -13.32
CA ARG A 527 14.91 12.60 -14.57
C ARG A 527 13.99 11.84 -15.53
N GLY A 528 14.09 12.18 -16.82
CA GLY A 528 13.45 11.45 -17.91
C GLY A 528 14.37 10.36 -18.50
N PHE A 529 13.78 9.24 -18.88
CA PHE A 529 14.41 8.06 -19.44
C PHE A 529 13.70 7.69 -20.74
N PRO A 530 14.30 7.96 -21.91
CA PRO A 530 13.75 7.48 -23.17
C PRO A 530 13.83 5.95 -23.21
N PRO A 531 12.81 5.26 -23.71
CA PRO A 531 12.81 3.80 -23.74
C PRO A 531 13.81 3.30 -24.78
N GLU A 532 14.56 2.27 -24.45
CA GLU A 532 15.33 1.52 -25.42
C GLU A 532 14.37 0.78 -26.35
N ARG A 533 14.51 1.04 -27.66
CA ARG A 533 13.70 0.39 -28.69
C ARG A 533 14.33 -0.96 -29.06
N ALA A 534 13.47 -1.91 -29.45
CA ALA A 534 13.87 -3.24 -29.91
C ALA A 534 14.88 -3.13 -31.06
#